data_AF-A0A7X7AKF4-F1
#
_entry.id   AF-A0A7X7AKF4-F1
#
_cell.length_a   1.000
_cell.length_b   1.000
_cell.length_c   1.000
_cell.angle_alpha   90.00
_cell.angle_beta   90.00
_cell.angle_gamma   90.00
#
_symmetry.space_group_name_H-M   'P 1'
#
loop_
_entity.id
_entity.type
_entity.pdbx_description
1 polymer ?
#
loop_
_entity_poly.entity_id
_entity_poly.type
_entity_poly.pdbx_seq_one_letter_code
_entity_poly.pdbx_strand_id
1 'polypeptide(L)'
;MEDGNYVEAITGMLDTREPEFIEFPSNTELGLALQPRESLDGLRWFTGDWLRYDDIGGQLVVSDLRMGIGTGHYSFRFLIGEHDSETGQWQAVTPTHWQGGPASRDMAAMKTTLARIWQTGSPLPLAVWNLRMTMP
;
A
#
# COMPACT_ATOMS: atom_id res chain seq x y z
N MET A 1 -14.55 2.61 -3.41
CA MET A 1 -13.54 2.85 -4.47
C MET A 1 -14.29 2.83 -5.79
N GLU A 2 -14.83 3.96 -6.25
CA GLU A 2 -15.60 4.00 -7.51
C GLU A 2 -14.68 4.09 -8.74
N ASP A 3 -13.46 4.64 -8.60
CA ASP A 3 -12.53 4.89 -9.71
C ASP A 3 -11.24 4.04 -9.68
N GLY A 4 -11.18 2.99 -8.84
CA GLY A 4 -9.97 2.18 -8.65
C GLY A 4 -8.87 2.84 -7.81
N ASN A 5 -9.10 4.06 -7.32
CA ASN A 5 -8.19 4.80 -6.44
C ASN A 5 -8.62 4.70 -4.96
N TYR A 6 -7.66 4.89 -4.08
CA TYR A 6 -7.89 5.14 -2.66
C TYR A 6 -7.41 6.54 -2.28
N VAL A 7 -8.08 7.14 -1.31
CA VAL A 7 -7.74 8.45 -0.76
C VAL A 7 -7.35 8.28 0.70
N GLU A 8 -6.19 8.79 1.06
CA GLU A 8 -5.77 8.97 2.45
C GLU A 8 -5.85 10.43 2.85
N ALA A 9 -6.28 10.69 4.08
CA ALA A 9 -6.29 12.01 4.68
C ALA A 9 -5.40 12.00 5.92
N ILE A 10 -4.44 12.93 5.99
CA ILE A 10 -3.56 13.11 7.13
C ILE A 10 -3.89 14.42 7.83
N THR A 11 -4.10 14.33 9.13
CA THR A 11 -4.35 15.48 10.00
C THR A 11 -3.71 15.25 11.36
N GLY A 12 -3.26 16.33 11.99
CA GLY A 12 -2.70 16.33 13.34
C GLY A 12 -3.60 17.09 14.32
N MET A 13 -3.53 16.73 15.60
CA MET A 13 -4.29 17.40 16.67
C MET A 13 -4.00 18.91 16.79
N LEU A 14 -2.81 19.35 16.38
CA LEU A 14 -2.38 20.74 16.43
C LEU A 14 -2.57 21.48 15.09
N ASP A 15 -3.11 20.81 14.08
CA ASP A 15 -3.29 21.41 12.76
C ASP A 15 -4.36 22.50 12.80
N THR A 16 -4.01 23.66 12.26
CA THR A 16 -4.92 24.79 12.04
C THR A 16 -5.36 24.91 10.58
N ARG A 17 -4.99 23.92 9.76
CA ARG A 17 -5.23 23.82 8.31
C ARG A 17 -6.10 22.60 7.99
N GLU A 18 -6.66 22.58 6.80
CA GLU A 18 -7.37 21.39 6.29
C GLU A 18 -6.44 20.17 6.20
N PRO A 19 -6.99 18.94 6.31
CA PRO A 19 -6.22 17.71 6.14
C PRO A 19 -5.46 17.67 4.82
N GLU A 20 -4.29 17.07 4.85
CA GLU A 20 -3.54 16.74 3.64
C GLU A 20 -4.16 15.49 3.02
N PHE A 21 -4.82 15.66 1.88
CA PHE A 21 -5.37 14.54 1.11
C PHE A 21 -4.37 14.06 0.06
N ILE A 22 -4.28 12.75 -0.08
CA ILE A 22 -3.51 12.13 -1.16
C ILE A 22 -4.31 10.99 -1.78
N GLU A 23 -4.22 10.88 -3.10
CA GLU A 23 -4.90 9.88 -3.89
C GLU A 23 -3.87 9.02 -4.63
N PHE A 24 -4.07 7.71 -4.58
CA PHE A 24 -3.23 6.76 -5.28
C PHE A 24 -4.07 5.66 -5.93
N PRO A 25 -3.56 5.07 -7.04
CA PRO A 25 -4.22 3.93 -7.63
C PRO A 25 -4.09 2.71 -6.73
N SER A 26 -5.17 1.94 -6.65
CA SER A 26 -5.20 0.66 -5.94
C SER A 26 -4.74 -0.49 -6.83
N ASN A 27 -4.65 -0.26 -8.16
CA ASN A 27 -4.26 -1.23 -9.19
C ASN A 27 -5.09 -2.52 -9.15
N THR A 28 -6.41 -2.38 -8.99
CA THR A 28 -7.34 -3.51 -8.85
C THR A 28 -7.30 -4.52 -10.01
N GLU A 29 -6.89 -4.06 -11.19
CA GLU A 29 -6.70 -4.87 -12.38
C GLU A 29 -5.66 -5.99 -12.18
N LEU A 30 -4.62 -5.76 -11.36
CA LEU A 30 -3.63 -6.79 -11.03
C LEU A 30 -4.27 -7.92 -10.21
N GLY A 31 -5.09 -7.56 -9.21
CA GLY A 31 -5.85 -8.54 -8.42
C GLY A 31 -6.88 -9.30 -9.27
N LEU A 32 -7.51 -8.63 -10.23
CA LEU A 32 -8.45 -9.26 -11.18
C LEU A 32 -7.74 -10.22 -12.15
N ALA A 33 -6.48 -9.97 -12.50
CA ALA A 33 -5.72 -10.82 -13.41
C ALA A 33 -5.15 -12.09 -12.74
N LEU A 34 -5.08 -12.14 -11.40
CA LEU A 34 -4.58 -13.29 -10.66
C LEU A 34 -5.45 -14.53 -10.84
N GLN A 35 -4.86 -15.71 -10.99
CA GLN A 35 -5.57 -16.99 -11.01
C GLN A 35 -4.79 -18.12 -10.30
N PRO A 36 -5.46 -19.01 -9.54
CA PRO A 36 -6.82 -18.88 -9.01
C PRO A 36 -6.92 -17.80 -7.91
N ARG A 37 -8.13 -17.30 -7.64
CA ARG A 37 -8.35 -16.17 -6.71
C ARG A 37 -8.85 -16.53 -5.31
N GLU A 38 -8.94 -17.80 -4.95
CA GLU A 38 -9.58 -18.23 -3.69
C GLU A 38 -8.98 -17.55 -2.44
N SER A 39 -7.64 -17.49 -2.33
CA SER A 39 -6.96 -16.82 -1.22
C SER A 39 -7.20 -15.30 -1.24
N LEU A 40 -7.22 -14.69 -2.42
CA LEU A 40 -7.48 -13.28 -2.61
C LEU A 40 -8.93 -12.92 -2.26
N ASP A 41 -9.91 -13.71 -2.70
CA ASP A 41 -11.33 -13.47 -2.44
C ASP A 41 -11.65 -13.53 -0.94
N GLY A 42 -11.02 -14.45 -0.20
CA GLY A 42 -11.10 -14.48 1.26
C GLY A 42 -10.54 -13.23 1.91
N LEU A 43 -9.40 -12.73 1.43
CA LEU A 43 -8.80 -11.48 1.90
C LEU A 43 -9.71 -10.28 1.59
N ARG A 44 -10.23 -10.18 0.35
CA ARG A 44 -11.16 -9.12 -0.07
C ARG A 44 -12.41 -9.06 0.80
N TRP A 45 -13.00 -10.22 1.11
CA TRP A 45 -14.12 -10.31 2.05
C TRP A 45 -13.75 -9.78 3.43
N PHE A 46 -12.59 -10.17 3.97
CA PHE A 46 -12.13 -9.74 5.29
C PHE A 46 -11.80 -8.24 5.35
N THR A 47 -11.26 -7.68 4.26
CA THR A 47 -10.86 -6.27 4.19
C THR A 47 -11.97 -5.33 3.75
N GLY A 48 -13.11 -5.86 3.27
CA GLY A 48 -14.11 -5.05 2.59
C GLY A 48 -13.58 -4.45 1.29
N ASP A 49 -12.62 -5.11 0.65
CA ASP A 49 -11.91 -4.70 -0.56
C ASP A 49 -11.04 -3.42 -0.42
N TRP A 50 -10.68 -3.04 0.82
CA TRP A 50 -9.72 -1.96 1.09
C TRP A 50 -8.28 -2.43 0.85
N LEU A 51 -7.96 -2.72 -0.40
CA LEU A 51 -6.71 -3.33 -0.82
C LEU A 51 -6.03 -2.50 -1.91
N ARG A 52 -4.71 -2.53 -1.90
CA ARG A 52 -3.85 -2.09 -2.99
C ARG A 52 -3.02 -3.25 -3.49
N TYR A 53 -2.81 -3.29 -4.80
CA TYR A 53 -1.97 -4.28 -5.47
C TYR A 53 -0.74 -3.60 -6.08
N ASP A 54 0.41 -4.23 -5.99
CA ASP A 54 1.66 -3.74 -6.57
C ASP A 54 2.37 -4.90 -7.29
N ASP A 55 2.88 -4.64 -8.49
CA ASP A 55 3.85 -5.51 -9.16
C ASP A 55 5.27 -5.06 -8.76
N ILE A 56 5.97 -5.93 -8.03
CA ILE A 56 7.34 -5.70 -7.58
C ILE A 56 8.24 -6.74 -8.23
N GLY A 57 8.76 -6.42 -9.41
CA GLY A 57 9.69 -7.30 -10.12
C GLY A 57 9.09 -8.64 -10.56
N GLY A 58 7.81 -8.65 -10.96
CA GLY A 58 7.08 -9.86 -11.32
C GLY A 58 6.45 -10.58 -10.12
N GLN A 59 6.47 -9.96 -8.94
CA GLN A 59 5.83 -10.46 -7.73
C GLN A 59 4.60 -9.61 -7.42
N LEU A 60 3.42 -10.22 -7.39
CA LEU A 60 2.17 -9.55 -7.06
C LEU A 60 2.02 -9.48 -5.55
N VAL A 61 2.11 -8.26 -5.02
CA VAL A 61 1.97 -7.97 -3.59
C VAL A 61 0.66 -7.25 -3.33
N VAL A 62 -0.10 -7.73 -2.36
CA VAL A 62 -1.31 -7.07 -1.86
C VAL A 62 -1.06 -6.43 -0.51
N SER A 63 -1.54 -5.20 -0.32
CA SER A 63 -1.44 -4.44 0.94
C SER A 63 -2.83 -4.12 1.48
N ASP A 64 -3.09 -4.43 2.75
CA ASP A 64 -4.32 -4.00 3.45
C ASP A 64 -4.19 -2.53 3.87
N LEU A 65 -5.06 -1.68 3.32
CA LEU A 65 -5.01 -0.23 3.50
C LEU A 65 -5.56 0.24 4.85
N ARG A 66 -6.24 -0.64 5.61
CA ARG A 66 -6.89 -0.25 6.87
C ARG A 66 -5.90 -0.11 8.02
N MET A 67 -4.74 -0.76 7.93
CA MET A 67 -3.78 -0.85 9.03
C MET A 67 -2.38 -0.44 8.59
N GLY A 68 -1.92 0.69 9.12
CA GLY A 68 -0.61 1.27 8.85
C GLY A 68 -0.41 2.59 9.59
N ILE A 69 0.78 3.17 9.46
CA ILE A 69 1.10 4.49 10.04
C ILE A 69 0.74 5.61 9.04
N GLY A 70 0.46 5.25 7.79
CA GLY A 70 0.12 6.12 6.67
C GLY A 70 0.79 5.63 5.39
N THR A 71 0.55 6.32 4.27
CA THR A 71 1.15 6.06 2.96
C THR A 71 2.60 5.57 3.05
N GLY A 72 2.88 4.41 2.47
CA GLY A 72 4.22 3.81 2.47
C GLY A 72 4.50 2.85 3.63
N HIS A 73 3.69 2.88 4.69
CA HIS A 73 3.94 2.12 5.92
C HIS A 73 2.71 1.28 6.34
N TYR A 74 2.26 0.39 5.45
CA TYR A 74 1.23 -0.61 5.78
C TYR A 74 1.82 -1.78 6.54
N SER A 75 1.11 -2.24 7.57
CA SER A 75 1.59 -3.34 8.42
C SER A 75 1.35 -4.72 7.82
N PHE A 76 0.42 -4.85 6.87
CA PHE A 76 0.01 -6.13 6.30
C PHE A 76 0.19 -6.09 4.80
N ARG A 77 1.31 -6.66 4.35
CA ARG A 77 1.66 -6.81 2.94
C ARG A 77 1.96 -8.29 2.68
N PHE A 78 1.40 -8.85 1.62
CA PHE A 78 1.53 -10.26 1.30
C PHE A 78 1.86 -10.47 -0.16
N LEU A 79 2.85 -11.32 -0.44
CA LEU A 79 3.03 -11.90 -1.77
C LEU A 79 1.89 -12.88 -2.02
N ILE A 80 1.14 -12.70 -3.10
CA ILE A 80 -0.02 -13.54 -3.45
C ILE A 80 0.07 -14.16 -4.84
N GLY A 81 0.96 -13.68 -5.71
CA GLY A 81 1.16 -14.25 -7.03
C GLY A 81 2.50 -13.90 -7.64
N GLU A 82 2.84 -14.60 -8.71
CA GLU A 82 4.02 -14.36 -9.53
C GLU A 82 3.61 -14.28 -11.00
N HIS A 83 4.32 -13.46 -11.78
CA HIS A 83 4.09 -13.33 -13.20
C HIS A 83 4.75 -14.50 -13.93
N ASP A 84 3.94 -15.37 -14.52
CA ASP A 84 4.40 -16.52 -15.29
C ASP A 84 4.97 -16.04 -16.65
N SER A 85 6.25 -16.33 -16.90
CA SER A 85 6.95 -15.86 -18.10
C SER A 85 6.60 -16.65 -19.37
N GLU A 86 6.02 -17.84 -19.25
CA GLU A 86 5.65 -18.70 -20.38
C GLU A 86 4.23 -18.36 -20.89
N THR A 87 3.31 -18.12 -19.97
CA THR A 87 1.89 -17.83 -20.25
C THR A 87 1.56 -16.34 -20.24
N GLY A 88 2.41 -15.52 -19.62
CA GLY A 88 2.18 -14.09 -19.41
C GLY A 88 1.02 -13.79 -18.46
N GLN A 89 0.62 -14.75 -17.63
CA GLN A 89 -0.49 -14.63 -16.69
C GLN A 89 0.03 -14.49 -15.25
N TRP A 90 -0.79 -13.89 -14.39
CA TRP A 90 -0.53 -13.87 -12.95
C TRP A 90 -0.97 -15.19 -12.32
N GLN A 91 -0.02 -15.95 -11.82
CA GLN A 91 -0.26 -17.25 -11.18
C GLN A 91 -0.22 -17.07 -9.66
N ALA A 92 -1.30 -17.49 -8.98
CA ALA A 92 -1.37 -17.41 -7.52
C ALA A 92 -0.39 -18.38 -6.87
N VAL A 93 0.23 -17.90 -5.79
CA VAL A 93 1.13 -18.69 -4.92
C VAL A 93 0.54 -18.77 -3.51
N THR A 94 1.09 -19.65 -2.68
CA THR A 94 0.75 -19.67 -1.25
C THR A 94 1.10 -18.32 -0.63
N PRO A 95 0.14 -17.59 -0.05
CA PRO A 95 0.41 -16.25 0.47
C PRO A 95 1.50 -16.26 1.54
N THR A 96 2.48 -15.36 1.41
CA THR A 96 3.54 -15.18 2.41
C THR A 96 3.70 -13.71 2.75
N HIS A 97 4.15 -13.43 3.99
CA HIS A 97 4.39 -12.05 4.42
C HIS A 97 5.50 -11.40 3.57
N TRP A 98 5.19 -10.24 3.01
CA TRP A 98 6.12 -9.47 2.19
C TRP A 98 7.11 -8.71 3.08
N GLN A 99 8.41 -8.97 2.92
CA GLN A 99 9.47 -8.34 3.70
C GLN A 99 10.09 -7.10 3.02
N GLY A 100 9.71 -6.81 1.77
CA GLY A 100 10.23 -5.68 0.99
C GLY A 100 9.49 -4.36 1.22
N GLY A 101 10.00 -3.26 0.64
CA GLY A 101 9.49 -1.90 0.83
C GLY A 101 10.12 -1.16 2.02
N PRO A 102 9.53 -0.02 2.46
CA PRO A 102 10.09 0.78 3.55
C PRO A 102 10.27 -0.08 4.80
N ALA A 103 11.52 -0.25 5.24
CA ALA A 103 11.88 -1.13 6.34
C ALA A 103 10.96 -0.86 7.55
N SER A 104 10.72 -1.91 8.36
CA SER A 104 9.97 -1.85 9.62
C SER A 104 10.52 -0.85 10.65
N ARG A 105 11.55 -0.07 10.28
CA ARG A 105 12.23 0.97 11.04
C ARG A 105 12.69 2.14 10.14
N ASP A 106 11.81 2.71 9.30
CA ASP A 106 12.12 3.98 8.61
C ASP A 106 12.19 5.15 9.62
N MET A 107 13.37 5.27 10.24
CA MET A 107 13.68 6.27 11.24
C MET A 107 13.63 7.69 10.67
N ALA A 108 13.83 7.85 9.36
CA ALA A 108 13.74 9.14 8.69
C ALA A 108 12.27 9.57 8.56
N ALA A 109 11.39 8.67 8.10
CA ALA A 109 9.96 8.93 8.05
C ALA A 109 9.39 9.23 9.45
N MET A 110 9.83 8.49 10.48
CA MET A 110 9.44 8.75 11.85
C MET A 110 9.88 10.13 12.35
N LYS A 111 11.12 10.54 12.07
CA LYS A 111 11.61 11.89 12.41
C LYS A 111 10.81 12.98 11.72
N THR A 112 10.48 12.81 10.43
CA THR A 112 9.66 13.77 9.68
C THR A 112 8.23 13.84 10.24
N THR A 113 7.63 12.70 10.58
CA THR A 113 6.29 12.63 11.19
C THR A 113 6.27 13.29 12.56
N LEU A 114 7.30 13.05 13.39
CA LEU A 114 7.46 13.74 14.66
C LEU A 114 7.65 15.24 14.44
N ALA A 115 8.52 15.69 13.54
CA ALA A 115 8.68 17.11 13.26
C ALA A 115 7.35 17.77 12.84
N ARG A 116 6.56 17.08 12.01
CA ARG A 116 5.25 17.52 11.51
C ARG A 116 4.22 17.80 12.61
N ILE A 117 4.26 17.07 13.72
CA ILE A 117 3.33 17.30 14.84
C ILE A 117 3.58 18.67 15.48
N TRP A 118 4.83 19.14 15.55
CA TRP A 118 5.19 20.44 16.15
C TRP A 118 5.27 21.56 15.09
N GLN A 119 5.55 21.21 13.83
CA GLN A 119 5.67 22.13 12.69
C GLN A 119 4.55 21.85 11.68
N THR A 120 3.32 22.25 12.04
CA THR A 120 2.09 21.93 11.31
C THR A 120 2.01 22.48 9.88
N GLY A 121 2.93 23.38 9.50
CA GLY A 121 3.00 23.97 8.16
C GLY A 121 3.81 23.18 7.12
N SER A 122 4.61 22.19 7.52
CA SER A 122 5.45 21.40 6.60
C SER A 122 4.69 20.15 6.13
N PRO A 123 4.39 19.96 4.84
CA PRO A 123 3.68 18.76 4.39
C PRO A 123 4.56 17.51 4.50
N LEU A 124 3.93 16.36 4.72
CA LEU A 124 4.66 15.09 4.68
C LEU A 124 5.00 14.70 3.23
N PRO A 125 6.16 14.07 2.97
CA PRO A 125 6.55 13.66 1.62
C PRO A 125 5.86 12.35 1.19
N LEU A 126 4.53 12.31 1.26
CA LEU A 126 3.71 11.11 1.07
C LEU A 126 3.88 10.50 -0.32
N ALA A 127 3.97 11.32 -1.38
CA ALA A 127 4.22 10.85 -2.73
C ALA A 127 5.55 10.08 -2.85
N VAL A 128 6.60 10.54 -2.14
CA VAL A 128 7.90 9.87 -2.13
C VAL A 128 7.82 8.56 -1.37
N TRP A 129 7.08 8.52 -0.25
CA TRP A 129 6.89 7.27 0.50
C TRP A 129 6.09 6.23 -0.29
N ASN A 130 5.09 6.66 -1.05
CA ASN A 130 4.33 5.78 -1.94
C ASN A 130 5.23 5.14 -3.01
N LEU A 131 6.12 5.90 -3.64
CA LEU A 131 7.06 5.38 -4.64
C LEU A 131 8.01 4.32 -4.08
N ARG A 132 8.31 4.35 -2.77
CA ARG A 132 9.15 3.34 -2.12
C ARG A 132 8.44 2.01 -1.90
N MET A 133 7.11 1.96 -2.00
CA MET A 133 6.36 0.71 -1.80
C MET A 133 6.62 -0.32 -2.89
N THR A 134 6.93 0.14 -4.10
CA THR A 134 7.17 -0.70 -5.28
C THR A 134 8.66 -0.90 -5.55
N MET A 135 9.55 -0.43 -4.66
CA MET A 135 10.97 -0.72 -4.75
C MET A 135 11.23 -2.13 -4.20
N PRO A 136 12.07 -2.95 -4.86
CA PRO A 136 12.43 -4.29 -4.41
C PRO A 136 13.21 -4.28 -3.09
#